data_AF-A0A1H9SJP7-F1
#
_entry.id   AF-A0A1H9SJP7-F1
#
_cell.length_a   1.000
_cell.length_b   1.000
_cell.length_c   1.000
_cell.angle_alpha   90.00
_cell.angle_beta   90.00
_cell.angle_gamma   90.00
#
_symmetry.space_group_name_H-M   'P 1'
#
loop_
_entity.id
_entity.type
_entity.pdbx_description
1 polymer ?
#
loop_
_entity_poly.entity_id
_entity_poly.type
_entity_poly.pdbx_seq_one_letter_code
_entity_poly.pdbx_strand_id
1 'polypeptide(L)'
;APIPNRAPFSAWRPLARLEVELVAAVGAGYSGNLMLSMKDGRFLLSIKAGLIVGAGIKGYMTFEVGYESVIALAELVRKEMAANRYKDLEWVDGEALAYLRDLSFLGATGIDVAFAYIRGYSMVKAVYDALNDGGRGGLIAYALMEDKNYHVMNDWVVNLQPQAFGPLLLALSSPPKAFSVAATEGKKDQDFEVDDAHFLQQKAIERCIGWISQKPDAAQQFEEALICMNRDGVRPEQAGYQYCRNRLHLDLFMSERVKALFGDSDRVREQYRVSVYKLGGRLDNFCQHRMLYRGSPVPSTRQFKTEYKGPYLD
;
A
#
# COMPACT_ATOMS: atom_id res chain seq x y z
N ALA A 1 28.66 9.69 -24.64
CA ALA A 1 29.57 8.69 -25.24
C ALA A 1 28.94 7.31 -25.13
N PRO A 2 29.07 6.40 -26.10
CA PRO A 2 28.49 5.07 -26.02
C PRO A 2 29.27 4.17 -25.04
N ILE A 3 28.55 3.34 -24.29
CA ILE A 3 29.13 2.34 -23.39
C ILE A 3 29.49 1.10 -24.23
N PRO A 4 30.75 0.60 -24.21
CA PRO A 4 31.14 -0.57 -24.98
C PRO A 4 30.58 -1.87 -24.36
N ASN A 5 30.25 -2.84 -25.22
CA ASN A 5 29.80 -4.22 -24.93
C ASN A 5 28.31 -4.47 -24.66
N ARG A 6 27.44 -3.99 -25.57
CA ARG A 6 26.10 -4.57 -25.76
C ARG A 6 26.16 -5.56 -26.93
N ALA A 7 26.06 -6.85 -26.66
CA ALA A 7 25.79 -7.82 -27.73
C ALA A 7 24.36 -7.55 -28.26
N PRO A 8 24.16 -7.39 -29.59
CA PRO A 8 22.84 -7.16 -30.14
C PRO A 8 22.11 -8.50 -30.22
N PHE A 9 21.34 -8.83 -29.19
CA PHE A 9 20.29 -9.84 -29.28
C PHE A 9 18.94 -9.16 -29.03
N SER A 10 18.42 -8.54 -30.09
CA SER A 10 17.05 -8.04 -30.16
C SER A 10 16.11 -9.21 -30.46
N ALA A 11 15.77 -9.98 -29.42
CA ALA A 11 14.61 -10.87 -29.46
C ALA A 11 14.09 -11.00 -28.02
N TRP A 12 13.14 -10.12 -27.69
CA TRP A 12 12.37 -10.23 -26.44
C TRP A 12 11.74 -11.62 -26.38
N ARG A 13 12.06 -12.40 -25.35
CA ARG A 13 11.33 -13.62 -25.02
C ARG A 13 10.49 -13.35 -23.78
N PRO A 14 9.17 -13.65 -23.79
CA PRO A 14 8.37 -13.56 -22.58
C PRO A 14 8.99 -14.47 -21.52
N LEU A 15 9.17 -13.94 -20.31
CA LEU A 15 9.58 -14.73 -19.15
C LEU A 15 8.39 -15.63 -18.80
N ALA A 16 8.40 -16.87 -19.31
CA ALA A 16 7.29 -17.81 -19.14
C ALA A 16 7.16 -18.33 -17.70
N ARG A 17 8.16 -18.08 -16.84
CA ARG A 17 8.12 -18.38 -15.41
C ARG A 17 9.31 -17.74 -14.71
N LEU A 18 9.07 -17.01 -13.62
CA LEU A 18 10.09 -16.81 -12.60
C LEU A 18 10.31 -18.19 -11.94
N GLU A 19 11.40 -18.86 -12.26
CA GLU A 19 11.69 -20.17 -11.67
C GLU A 19 11.94 -20.05 -10.16
N VAL A 20 11.55 -21.09 -9.41
CA VAL A 20 11.63 -21.15 -7.93
C VAL A 20 13.06 -20.91 -7.43
N GLU A 21 14.07 -21.27 -8.21
CA GLU A 21 15.49 -21.06 -7.91
C GLU A 21 15.89 -19.58 -7.85
N LEU A 22 15.26 -18.72 -8.68
CA LEU A 22 15.53 -17.27 -8.66
C LEU A 22 14.99 -16.62 -7.37
N VAL A 23 13.81 -17.05 -6.92
CA VAL A 23 13.18 -16.59 -5.67
C VAL A 23 14.02 -17.04 -4.45
N ALA A 24 14.54 -18.26 -4.48
CA ALA A 24 15.43 -18.78 -3.42
C ALA A 24 16.78 -18.05 -3.37
N ALA A 25 17.37 -17.70 -4.52
CA ALA A 25 18.63 -16.96 -4.59
C ALA A 25 18.50 -15.52 -4.09
N VAL A 26 17.39 -14.85 -4.39
CA VAL A 26 17.11 -13.49 -3.91
C VAL A 26 16.92 -13.46 -2.39
N GLY A 27 16.15 -14.40 -1.85
CA GLY A 27 15.96 -14.55 -0.40
C GLY A 27 17.23 -14.89 0.40
N ALA A 28 18.32 -15.27 -0.27
CA ALA A 28 19.65 -15.49 0.32
C ALA A 28 20.59 -14.28 0.21
N GLY A 29 20.10 -13.11 -0.25
CA GLY A 29 20.86 -11.86 -0.31
C GLY A 29 21.61 -11.60 -1.63
N TYR A 30 21.29 -12.32 -2.71
CA TYR A 30 21.95 -12.15 -4.03
C TYR A 30 21.24 -11.12 -4.96
N SER A 31 20.51 -10.15 -4.40
CA SER A 31 19.79 -9.12 -5.15
C SER A 31 20.68 -8.30 -6.10
N GLY A 32 21.98 -8.18 -5.82
CA GLY A 32 22.97 -7.50 -6.68
C GLY A 32 23.18 -8.11 -8.08
N ASN A 33 22.53 -9.24 -8.39
CA ASN A 33 22.55 -9.86 -9.71
C ASN A 33 21.25 -9.67 -10.51
N LEU A 34 20.27 -8.94 -9.95
CA LEU A 34 19.01 -8.60 -10.58
C LEU A 34 18.93 -7.11 -10.91
N MET A 35 18.08 -6.78 -11.87
CA MET A 35 17.62 -5.42 -12.12
C MET A 35 16.19 -5.48 -12.66
N LEU A 36 15.24 -4.86 -11.98
CA LEU A 36 13.87 -4.69 -12.44
C LEU A 36 13.70 -3.26 -12.95
N SER A 37 13.40 -3.15 -14.24
CA SER A 37 13.25 -1.87 -14.93
C SER A 37 11.91 -1.76 -15.63
N MET A 38 11.57 -0.56 -16.10
CA MET A 38 10.38 -0.30 -16.90
C MET A 38 10.75 0.12 -18.31
N LYS A 39 9.99 -0.38 -19.29
CA LYS A 39 10.04 0.12 -20.66
C LYS A 39 8.69 -0.03 -21.33
N ASP A 40 8.20 1.03 -21.96
CA ASP A 40 6.95 1.04 -22.72
C ASP A 40 5.75 0.49 -21.91
N GLY A 41 5.71 0.79 -20.60
CA GLY A 41 4.66 0.33 -19.68
C GLY A 41 4.76 -1.13 -19.25
N ARG A 42 5.87 -1.81 -19.51
CA ARG A 42 6.10 -3.23 -19.14
C ARG A 42 7.33 -3.39 -18.26
N PHE A 43 7.24 -4.35 -17.34
CA PHE A 43 8.37 -4.74 -16.51
C PHE A 43 9.40 -5.53 -17.31
N LEU A 44 10.67 -5.14 -17.16
CA LEU A 44 11.82 -5.84 -17.70
C LEU A 44 12.70 -6.32 -16.55
N LEU A 45 12.76 -7.64 -16.37
CA LEU A 45 13.65 -8.27 -15.41
C LEU A 45 14.96 -8.65 -16.09
N SER A 46 16.06 -8.07 -15.62
CA SER A 46 17.41 -8.41 -16.07
C SER A 46 18.15 -9.20 -15.00
N ILE A 47 18.76 -10.31 -15.41
CA ILE A 47 19.46 -11.25 -14.54
C ILE A 47 20.88 -11.41 -15.05
N LYS A 48 21.87 -11.37 -14.17
CA LYS A 48 23.27 -11.60 -14.55
C LYS A 48 23.42 -12.99 -15.19
N ALA A 49 23.91 -13.04 -16.43
CA ALA A 49 23.93 -14.25 -17.25
C ALA A 49 24.73 -15.41 -16.61
N GLY A 50 25.77 -15.09 -15.83
CA GLY A 50 26.56 -16.08 -15.09
C GLY A 50 25.79 -16.85 -14.01
N LEU A 51 24.60 -16.38 -13.58
CA LEU A 51 23.72 -17.15 -12.70
C LEU A 51 22.89 -18.21 -13.43
N ILE A 52 22.59 -18.00 -14.71
CA ILE A 52 21.69 -18.87 -15.48
C ILE A 52 22.49 -19.89 -16.30
N VAL A 53 23.57 -19.44 -16.93
CA VAL A 53 24.31 -20.22 -17.93
C VAL A 53 25.64 -20.78 -17.39
N GLY A 54 26.01 -20.41 -16.15
CA GLY A 54 27.20 -20.90 -15.46
C GLY A 54 28.41 -19.97 -15.47
N ALA A 55 29.45 -20.37 -14.73
CA ALA A 55 30.64 -19.56 -14.49
C ALA A 55 31.42 -19.25 -15.78
N GLY A 56 31.65 -17.97 -16.06
CA GLY A 56 32.48 -17.48 -17.17
C GLY A 56 31.78 -16.56 -18.16
N ILE A 57 30.44 -16.57 -18.20
CA ILE A 57 29.65 -15.67 -19.06
C ILE A 57 29.38 -14.36 -18.32
N LYS A 58 29.73 -13.23 -18.97
CA LYS A 58 29.51 -11.87 -18.47
C LYS A 58 28.30 -11.23 -19.16
N GLY A 59 27.62 -10.32 -18.47
CA GLY A 59 26.47 -9.57 -18.99
C GLY A 59 25.16 -9.91 -18.29
N TYR A 60 24.05 -9.36 -18.82
CA TYR A 60 22.69 -9.57 -18.32
C TYR A 60 21.82 -10.17 -19.42
N MET A 61 20.94 -11.09 -19.03
CA MET A 61 19.79 -11.52 -19.82
C MET A 61 18.56 -10.76 -19.35
N THR A 62 17.88 -10.08 -20.27
CA THR A 62 16.68 -9.29 -19.96
C THR A 62 15.45 -9.96 -20.54
N PHE A 63 14.40 -10.02 -19.74
CA PHE A 63 13.14 -10.64 -20.12
C PHE A 63 11.97 -9.74 -19.76
N GLU A 64 10.94 -9.79 -20.60
CA GLU A 64 9.68 -9.12 -20.30
C GLU A 64 8.86 -9.97 -19.33
N VAL A 65 8.34 -9.35 -18.28
CA VAL A 65 7.48 -10.02 -17.31
C VAL A 65 6.06 -10.10 -17.87
N GLY A 66 5.59 -11.33 -18.13
CA GLY A 66 4.23 -11.58 -18.56
C GLY A 66 3.21 -11.41 -17.42
N TYR A 67 1.93 -11.23 -17.78
CA TYR A 67 0.85 -11.02 -16.81
C TYR A 67 0.69 -12.16 -15.80
N GLU A 68 0.97 -13.40 -16.20
CA GLU A 68 0.92 -14.58 -15.32
C GLU A 68 1.97 -14.54 -14.20
N SER A 69 3.04 -13.76 -14.41
CA SER A 69 4.17 -13.64 -13.48
C SER A 69 4.14 -12.35 -12.65
N VAL A 70 3.22 -11.41 -12.92
CA VAL A 70 3.21 -10.10 -12.23
C VAL A 70 2.90 -10.24 -10.74
N ILE A 71 2.06 -11.20 -10.35
CA ILE A 71 1.73 -11.46 -8.95
C ILE A 71 2.96 -11.99 -8.21
N ALA A 72 3.64 -12.99 -8.79
CA ALA A 72 4.88 -13.54 -8.21
C ALA A 72 5.99 -12.48 -8.11
N LEU A 73 6.10 -11.59 -9.11
CA LEU A 73 7.02 -10.45 -9.05
C LEU A 73 6.66 -9.49 -7.91
N ALA A 74 5.39 -9.15 -7.75
CA ALA A 74 4.93 -8.26 -6.67
C ALA A 74 5.23 -8.88 -5.30
N GLU A 75 4.98 -10.18 -5.12
CA GLU A 75 5.33 -10.92 -3.90
C GLU A 75 6.84 -10.91 -3.61
N LEU A 76 7.67 -11.13 -4.64
CA LEU A 76 9.13 -11.07 -4.49
C LEU A 76 9.56 -9.70 -3.97
N VAL A 77 9.11 -8.63 -4.62
CA VAL A 77 9.46 -7.26 -4.23
C VAL A 77 8.95 -6.93 -2.83
N ARG A 78 7.75 -7.39 -2.45
CA ARG A 78 7.22 -7.22 -1.08
C ARG A 78 8.08 -7.88 -0.03
N LYS A 79 8.47 -9.14 -0.25
CA LYS A 79 9.31 -9.89 0.68
C LYS A 79 10.67 -9.21 0.86
N GLU A 80 11.28 -8.78 -0.24
CA GLU A 80 12.56 -8.05 -0.21
C GLU A 80 12.42 -6.70 0.51
N MET A 81 11.35 -5.95 0.26
CA MET A 81 11.11 -4.70 0.97
C MET A 81 10.91 -4.92 2.46
N ALA A 82 10.11 -5.92 2.86
CA ALA A 82 9.93 -6.25 4.28
C ALA A 82 11.25 -6.63 4.95
N ALA A 83 12.08 -7.44 4.29
CA ALA A 83 13.41 -7.80 4.76
C ALA A 83 14.35 -6.58 4.86
N ASN A 84 14.23 -5.61 3.94
CA ASN A 84 15.02 -4.38 3.91
C ASN A 84 14.34 -3.19 4.64
N ARG A 85 13.52 -3.47 5.66
CA ARG A 85 12.90 -2.43 6.50
C ARG A 85 12.10 -1.39 5.69
N TYR A 86 11.47 -1.84 4.60
CA TYR A 86 10.64 -1.08 3.67
C TYR A 86 11.34 0.06 2.92
N LYS A 87 12.68 0.04 2.87
CA LYS A 87 13.46 0.93 2.02
C LYS A 87 13.31 0.55 0.54
N ASP A 88 13.49 1.53 -0.33
CA ASP A 88 13.55 1.32 -1.78
C ASP A 88 14.67 0.33 -2.11
N LEU A 89 14.39 -0.58 -3.04
CA LEU A 89 15.32 -1.63 -3.43
C LEU A 89 16.25 -1.11 -4.53
N GLU A 90 17.55 -1.15 -4.31
CA GLU A 90 18.55 -0.63 -5.28
C GLU A 90 18.48 -1.32 -6.65
N TRP A 91 17.99 -2.56 -6.69
CA TRP A 91 17.84 -3.34 -7.93
C TRP A 91 16.49 -3.11 -8.62
N VAL A 92 15.61 -2.26 -8.10
CA VAL A 92 14.33 -1.93 -8.72
C VAL A 92 14.32 -0.45 -9.08
N ASP A 93 14.17 -0.16 -10.37
CA ASP A 93 14.04 1.21 -10.85
C ASP A 93 12.84 1.91 -10.20
N GLY A 94 12.98 3.22 -9.92
CA GLY A 94 11.93 3.98 -9.23
C GLY A 94 10.57 3.94 -9.92
N GLU A 95 10.53 3.98 -11.26
CA GLU A 95 9.28 3.84 -12.03
C GLU A 95 8.69 2.42 -11.91
N ALA A 96 9.52 1.39 -11.92
CA ALA A 96 9.07 0.01 -11.72
C ALA A 96 8.50 -0.18 -10.32
N LEU A 97 9.17 0.38 -9.31
CA LEU A 97 8.72 0.32 -7.92
C LEU A 97 7.40 1.07 -7.72
N ALA A 98 7.26 2.26 -8.32
CA ALA A 98 6.01 3.02 -8.32
C ALA A 98 4.87 2.20 -8.96
N TYR A 99 5.10 1.59 -10.13
CA TYR A 99 4.07 0.78 -10.77
C TYR A 99 3.67 -0.44 -9.92
N LEU A 100 4.63 -1.11 -9.28
CA LEU A 100 4.33 -2.21 -8.35
C LEU A 100 3.52 -1.75 -7.14
N ARG A 101 3.74 -0.54 -6.63
CA ARG A 101 2.95 0.06 -5.54
C ARG A 101 1.52 0.32 -6.00
N ASP A 102 1.32 0.89 -7.18
CA ASP A 102 -0.02 1.13 -7.74
C ASP A 102 -0.78 -0.19 -7.93
N LEU A 103 -0.15 -1.19 -8.54
CA LEU A 103 -0.72 -2.55 -8.67
C LEU A 103 -1.05 -3.17 -7.30
N SER A 104 -0.17 -2.96 -6.32
CA SER A 104 -0.38 -3.44 -4.95
C SER A 104 -1.61 -2.82 -4.30
N PHE A 105 -1.75 -1.50 -4.42
CA PHE A 105 -2.93 -0.77 -3.95
C PHE A 105 -4.20 -1.30 -4.62
N LEU A 106 -4.21 -1.46 -5.95
CA LEU A 106 -5.38 -2.00 -6.65
C LEU A 106 -5.76 -3.40 -6.16
N GLY A 107 -4.78 -4.30 -5.98
CA GLY A 107 -5.02 -5.63 -5.43
C GLY A 107 -5.63 -5.60 -4.03
N ALA A 108 -5.19 -4.69 -3.16
CA ALA A 108 -5.79 -4.49 -1.84
C ALA A 108 -7.25 -4.04 -1.89
N THR A 109 -7.65 -3.34 -2.94
CA THR A 109 -9.05 -2.93 -3.18
C THR A 109 -9.91 -4.01 -3.87
N GLY A 110 -9.36 -5.20 -4.10
CA GLY A 110 -10.05 -6.32 -4.74
C GLY A 110 -10.04 -6.29 -6.27
N ILE A 111 -9.26 -5.40 -6.89
CA ILE A 111 -9.08 -5.38 -8.34
C ILE A 111 -8.08 -6.48 -8.74
N ASP A 112 -8.42 -7.24 -9.78
CA ASP A 112 -7.52 -8.27 -10.33
C ASP A 112 -6.26 -7.61 -10.91
N VAL A 113 -5.12 -7.90 -10.27
CA VAL A 113 -3.82 -7.28 -10.59
C VAL A 113 -3.26 -7.77 -11.93
N ALA A 114 -3.48 -9.04 -12.28
CA ALA A 114 -3.03 -9.57 -13.56
C ALA A 114 -3.81 -8.91 -14.71
N PHE A 115 -5.12 -8.79 -14.55
CA PHE A 115 -5.96 -8.06 -15.49
C PHE A 115 -5.58 -6.58 -15.57
N ALA A 116 -5.39 -5.91 -14.43
CA ALA A 116 -4.98 -4.51 -14.38
C ALA A 116 -3.63 -4.29 -15.09
N TYR A 117 -2.68 -5.21 -14.91
CA TYR A 117 -1.39 -5.19 -15.61
C TYR A 117 -1.56 -5.32 -17.14
N ILE A 118 -2.46 -6.20 -17.61
CA ILE A 118 -2.78 -6.32 -19.06
C ILE A 118 -3.33 -5.01 -19.62
N ARG A 119 -4.11 -4.25 -18.84
CA ARG A 119 -4.64 -2.94 -19.26
C ARG A 119 -3.56 -1.87 -19.41
N GLY A 120 -2.37 -2.12 -18.86
CA GLY A 120 -1.20 -1.27 -19.01
C GLY A 120 -1.08 -0.19 -17.94
N TYR A 121 0.14 0.35 -17.87
CA TYR A 121 0.56 1.28 -16.82
C TYR A 121 -0.34 2.52 -16.69
N SER A 122 -0.70 3.15 -17.81
CA SER A 122 -1.51 4.38 -17.80
C SER A 122 -2.92 4.15 -17.22
N MET A 123 -3.55 3.02 -17.53
CA MET A 123 -4.84 2.65 -16.95
C MET A 123 -4.73 2.41 -15.45
N VAL A 124 -3.71 1.67 -15.00
CA VAL A 124 -3.47 1.40 -13.58
C VAL A 124 -3.29 2.70 -12.81
N LYS A 125 -2.43 3.60 -13.33
CA LYS A 125 -2.20 4.91 -12.73
C LYS A 125 -3.49 5.73 -12.66
N ALA A 126 -4.28 5.77 -13.74
CA ALA A 126 -5.54 6.49 -13.76
C ALA A 126 -6.54 5.96 -12.71
N VAL A 127 -6.63 4.63 -12.53
CA VAL A 127 -7.49 4.04 -11.50
C VAL A 127 -6.98 4.34 -10.11
N TYR A 128 -5.66 4.21 -9.87
CA TYR A 128 -5.03 4.57 -8.61
C TYR A 128 -5.29 6.04 -8.24
N ASP A 129 -5.00 6.96 -9.15
CA ASP A 129 -5.20 8.40 -8.94
C ASP A 129 -6.67 8.68 -8.62
N ALA A 130 -7.59 8.09 -9.38
CA ALA A 130 -9.00 8.30 -9.18
C ALA A 130 -9.50 7.74 -7.84
N LEU A 131 -8.94 6.64 -7.34
CA LEU A 131 -9.26 6.10 -6.01
C LEU A 131 -8.66 6.95 -4.87
N ASN A 132 -7.54 7.62 -5.11
CA ASN A 132 -6.86 8.48 -4.13
C ASN A 132 -7.20 9.98 -4.22
N ASP A 133 -7.97 10.42 -5.22
CA ASP A 133 -8.45 11.81 -5.37
C ASP A 133 -9.49 12.23 -4.30
N GLY A 134 -9.87 11.31 -3.40
CA GLY A 134 -10.74 11.57 -2.26
C GLY A 134 -12.23 11.36 -2.54
N GLY A 135 -13.01 11.10 -1.48
CA GLY A 135 -14.45 10.88 -1.57
C GLY A 135 -14.88 9.50 -2.08
N ARG A 136 -13.93 8.59 -2.32
CA ARG A 136 -14.19 7.18 -2.64
C ARG A 136 -13.94 6.23 -1.48
N GLY A 137 -13.62 6.76 -0.30
CA GLY A 137 -13.37 5.96 0.91
C GLY A 137 -14.51 4.98 1.23
N GLY A 138 -15.77 5.41 1.08
CA GLY A 138 -16.94 4.55 1.25
C GLY A 138 -17.00 3.37 0.27
N LEU A 139 -16.72 3.61 -1.02
CA LEU A 139 -16.67 2.56 -2.05
C LEU A 139 -15.53 1.57 -1.83
N ILE A 140 -14.34 2.07 -1.48
CA ILE A 140 -13.18 1.22 -1.15
C ILE A 140 -13.49 0.38 0.09
N ALA A 141 -14.09 1.00 1.11
CA ALA A 141 -14.51 0.31 2.31
C ALA A 141 -15.57 -0.76 2.02
N TYR A 142 -16.53 -0.49 1.14
CA TYR A 142 -17.52 -1.48 0.70
C TYR A 142 -16.84 -2.71 0.08
N ALA A 143 -15.89 -2.51 -0.83
CA ALA A 143 -15.16 -3.61 -1.45
C ALA A 143 -14.40 -4.45 -0.41
N LEU A 144 -13.66 -3.82 0.51
CA LEU A 144 -12.92 -4.49 1.59
C LEU A 144 -13.81 -5.27 2.58
N MET A 145 -15.10 -4.91 2.63
CA MET A 145 -16.07 -5.54 3.52
C MET A 145 -16.80 -6.72 2.87
N GLU A 146 -16.59 -6.98 1.58
CA GLU A 146 -17.20 -8.08 0.82
C GLU A 146 -16.63 -9.44 1.21
N ASP A 147 -17.46 -10.32 1.77
CA ASP A 147 -17.01 -11.64 2.27
C ASP A 147 -16.48 -12.57 1.17
N LYS A 148 -17.02 -12.47 -0.05
CA LYS A 148 -16.65 -13.36 -1.17
C LYS A 148 -15.16 -13.28 -1.53
N ASN A 149 -14.54 -12.12 -1.33
CA ASN A 149 -13.15 -11.86 -1.68
C ASN A 149 -12.25 -11.68 -0.45
N TYR A 150 -12.76 -12.01 0.75
CA TYR A 150 -12.09 -11.77 2.02
C TYR A 150 -10.64 -12.29 2.04
N HIS A 151 -10.42 -13.55 1.64
CA HIS A 151 -9.09 -14.16 1.68
C HIS A 151 -8.10 -13.49 0.72
N VAL A 152 -8.58 -13.11 -0.47
CA VAL A 152 -7.75 -12.43 -1.47
C VAL A 152 -7.34 -11.05 -0.94
N MET A 153 -8.31 -10.24 -0.50
CA MET A 153 -8.02 -8.89 0.01
C MET A 153 -7.15 -8.93 1.26
N ASN A 154 -7.38 -9.88 2.16
CA ASN A 154 -6.54 -10.09 3.34
C ASN A 154 -5.08 -10.35 2.93
N ASP A 155 -4.83 -11.29 2.01
CA ASP A 155 -3.47 -11.60 1.55
C ASP A 155 -2.77 -10.38 0.93
N TRP A 156 -3.49 -9.58 0.13
CA TRP A 156 -2.98 -8.32 -0.40
C TRP A 156 -2.65 -7.31 0.71
N VAL A 157 -3.57 -7.07 1.65
CA VAL A 157 -3.39 -6.05 2.70
C VAL A 157 -2.28 -6.43 3.69
N VAL A 158 -2.22 -7.70 4.11
CA VAL A 158 -1.18 -8.22 5.02
C VAL A 158 0.22 -7.98 4.43
N ASN A 159 0.38 -8.13 3.12
CA ASN A 159 1.67 -8.01 2.45
C ASN A 159 1.89 -6.66 1.76
N LEU A 160 1.01 -5.69 2.00
CA LEU A 160 1.05 -4.39 1.35
C LEU A 160 2.27 -3.59 1.81
N GLN A 161 3.04 -3.05 0.87
CA GLN A 161 4.14 -2.16 1.22
C GLN A 161 3.59 -0.88 1.89
N PRO A 162 4.30 -0.29 2.87
CA PRO A 162 3.91 0.97 3.50
C PRO A 162 3.53 2.09 2.52
N GLN A 163 4.24 2.17 1.39
CA GLN A 163 4.00 3.15 0.34
C GLN A 163 2.71 2.90 -0.45
N ALA A 164 2.12 1.71 -0.39
CA ALA A 164 0.78 1.44 -0.92
C ALA A 164 -0.28 1.45 0.20
N PHE A 165 0.10 1.05 1.41
CA PHE A 165 -0.80 0.99 2.56
C PHE A 165 -1.13 2.36 3.15
N GLY A 166 -0.18 3.28 3.19
CA GLY A 166 -0.40 4.67 3.56
C GLY A 166 -1.49 5.33 2.70
N PRO A 167 -1.38 5.34 1.36
CA PRO A 167 -2.44 5.83 0.48
C PRO A 167 -3.80 5.16 0.73
N LEU A 168 -3.83 3.84 0.97
CA LEU A 168 -5.08 3.14 1.30
C LEU A 168 -5.72 3.66 2.60
N LEU A 169 -4.93 3.84 3.66
CA LEU A 169 -5.41 4.42 4.92
C LEU A 169 -5.86 5.87 4.74
N LEU A 170 -5.18 6.65 3.90
CA LEU A 170 -5.60 8.00 3.57
C LEU A 170 -6.95 8.01 2.82
N ALA A 171 -7.11 7.16 1.81
CA ALA A 171 -8.35 7.05 1.06
C ALA A 171 -9.51 6.60 1.95
N LEU A 172 -9.29 5.61 2.81
CA LEU A 172 -10.27 5.12 3.77
C LEU A 172 -10.62 6.14 4.84
N SER A 173 -9.70 7.03 5.22
CA SER A 173 -9.94 8.11 6.19
C SER A 173 -10.26 9.46 5.55
N SER A 174 -10.59 9.47 4.24
CA SER A 174 -11.08 10.66 3.56
C SER A 174 -12.48 11.04 4.05
N PRO A 175 -12.89 12.33 3.94
CA PRO A 175 -14.21 12.78 4.37
C PRO A 175 -15.33 11.89 3.83
N PRO A 176 -16.21 11.35 4.68
CA PRO A 176 -17.27 10.44 4.25
C PRO A 176 -18.22 11.12 3.27
N LYS A 177 -18.63 10.38 2.24
CA LYS A 177 -19.61 10.83 1.24
C LYS A 177 -20.61 9.71 0.98
N ALA A 178 -21.87 10.09 0.77
CA ALA A 178 -22.89 9.17 0.31
C ALA A 178 -22.49 8.56 -1.05
N PHE A 179 -22.84 7.30 -1.26
CA PHE A 179 -22.53 6.59 -2.49
C PHE A 179 -23.56 5.49 -2.75
N SER A 180 -23.58 4.99 -3.98
CA SER A 180 -24.45 3.91 -4.41
C SER A 180 -23.62 2.80 -5.05
N VAL A 181 -24.06 1.55 -4.85
CA VAL A 181 -23.51 0.36 -5.50
C VAL A 181 -24.59 -0.25 -6.36
N ALA A 182 -24.31 -0.36 -7.65
CA ALA A 182 -25.23 -0.94 -8.62
C ALA A 182 -25.43 -2.44 -8.37
N ALA A 183 -26.61 -2.93 -8.75
CA ALA A 183 -26.98 -4.32 -8.69
C ALA A 183 -25.99 -5.17 -9.48
N THR A 184 -25.63 -6.29 -8.87
CA THR A 184 -24.82 -7.34 -9.48
C THR A 184 -25.56 -8.66 -9.33
N GLU A 185 -25.10 -9.73 -9.99
CA GLU A 185 -25.76 -11.03 -9.88
C GLU A 185 -25.95 -11.45 -8.41
N GLY A 186 -27.21 -11.48 -7.96
CA GLY A 186 -27.60 -11.83 -6.59
C GLY A 186 -27.62 -10.68 -5.56
N LYS A 187 -27.37 -9.42 -5.96
CA LYS A 187 -27.47 -8.24 -5.07
C LYS A 187 -28.30 -7.12 -5.70
N LYS A 188 -29.17 -6.51 -4.90
CA LYS A 188 -29.93 -5.31 -5.29
C LYS A 188 -29.04 -4.07 -5.20
N ASP A 189 -29.47 -3.00 -5.87
CA ASP A 189 -28.93 -1.65 -5.67
C ASP A 189 -28.93 -1.31 -4.18
N GLN A 190 -27.83 -0.71 -3.74
CA GLN A 190 -27.64 -0.30 -2.35
C GLN A 190 -27.16 1.14 -2.31
N ASP A 191 -27.89 1.96 -1.57
CA ASP A 191 -27.53 3.34 -1.27
C ASP A 191 -27.00 3.43 0.16
N PHE A 192 -25.95 4.23 0.32
CA PHE A 192 -25.29 4.47 1.59
C PHE A 192 -25.29 5.96 1.87
N GLU A 193 -25.88 6.36 3.00
CA GLU A 193 -25.80 7.74 3.46
C GLU A 193 -24.39 8.04 4.02
N VAL A 194 -24.14 9.31 4.33
CA VAL A 194 -22.84 9.76 4.86
C VAL A 194 -22.43 8.99 6.13
N ASP A 195 -23.37 8.77 7.06
CA ASP A 195 -23.10 8.02 8.29
C ASP A 195 -22.86 6.52 8.02
N ASP A 196 -23.52 5.94 7.00
CA ASP A 196 -23.26 4.55 6.60
C ASP A 196 -21.87 4.42 6.00
N ALA A 197 -21.49 5.35 5.12
CA ALA A 197 -20.16 5.41 4.52
C ALA A 197 -19.07 5.55 5.59
N HIS A 198 -19.27 6.46 6.55
CA HIS A 198 -18.31 6.67 7.63
C HIS A 198 -18.15 5.42 8.49
N PHE A 199 -19.26 4.81 8.91
CA PHE A 199 -19.19 3.58 9.70
C PHE A 199 -18.50 2.44 8.92
N LEU A 200 -18.77 2.32 7.61
CA LEU A 200 -18.13 1.34 6.76
C LEU A 200 -16.61 1.60 6.62
N GLN A 201 -16.21 2.86 6.45
CA GLN A 201 -14.81 3.27 6.46
C GLN A 201 -14.11 2.92 7.78
N GLN A 202 -14.75 3.17 8.92
CA GLN A 202 -14.20 2.78 10.22
C GLN A 202 -14.00 1.25 10.33
N LYS A 203 -14.98 0.46 9.87
CA LYS A 203 -14.86 -1.01 9.82
C LYS A 203 -13.73 -1.47 8.92
N ALA A 204 -13.58 -0.86 7.75
CA ALA A 204 -12.51 -1.22 6.81
C ALA A 204 -11.12 -0.89 7.37
N ILE A 205 -10.96 0.27 8.02
CA ILE A 205 -9.71 0.65 8.69
C ILE A 205 -9.38 -0.35 9.82
N GLU A 206 -10.34 -0.63 10.71
CA GLU A 206 -10.17 -1.60 11.78
C GLU A 206 -9.77 -2.97 11.23
N ARG A 207 -10.44 -3.43 10.17
CA ARG A 207 -10.15 -4.70 9.52
C ARG A 207 -8.76 -4.77 8.93
N CYS A 208 -8.34 -3.77 8.16
CA CYS A 208 -7.00 -3.72 7.58
C CYS A 208 -5.92 -3.75 8.67
N ILE A 209 -6.11 -2.97 9.75
CA ILE A 209 -5.19 -2.93 10.88
C ILE A 209 -5.21 -4.26 11.66
N GLY A 210 -6.38 -4.88 11.80
CA GLY A 210 -6.55 -6.20 12.40
C GLY A 210 -5.80 -7.29 11.62
N TRP A 211 -5.86 -7.27 10.29
CA TRP A 211 -5.14 -8.19 9.43
C TRP A 211 -3.63 -8.07 9.58
N ILE A 212 -3.07 -6.85 9.46
CA ILE A 212 -1.62 -6.68 9.59
C ILE A 212 -1.12 -7.02 10.99
N SER A 213 -1.93 -6.82 12.05
CA SER A 213 -1.53 -7.04 13.45
C SER A 213 -1.11 -8.48 13.78
N GLN A 214 -1.43 -9.41 12.89
CA GLN A 214 -1.10 -10.83 12.98
C GLN A 214 0.36 -11.12 12.55
N LYS A 215 1.05 -10.17 11.90
CA LYS A 215 2.42 -10.36 11.43
C LYS A 215 3.49 -10.06 12.49
N PRO A 216 4.66 -10.73 12.47
CA PRO A 216 5.77 -10.41 13.34
C PRO A 216 6.32 -8.97 13.19
N ASP A 217 6.32 -8.42 11.97
CA ASP A 217 6.85 -7.10 11.61
C ASP A 217 5.76 -6.01 11.50
N ALA A 218 4.55 -6.29 11.99
CA ALA A 218 3.36 -5.46 11.84
C ALA A 218 3.55 -4.02 12.35
N ALA A 219 4.28 -3.84 13.46
CA ALA A 219 4.53 -2.52 14.04
C ALA A 219 5.31 -1.62 13.06
N GLN A 220 6.37 -2.15 12.44
CA GLN A 220 7.16 -1.38 11.48
C GLN A 220 6.37 -1.09 10.21
N GLN A 221 5.61 -2.07 9.69
CA GLN A 221 4.76 -1.87 8.52
C GLN A 221 3.71 -0.77 8.78
N PHE A 222 3.07 -0.79 9.96
CA PHE A 222 2.09 0.21 10.38
C PHE A 222 2.72 1.60 10.52
N GLU A 223 3.83 1.72 11.24
CA GLU A 223 4.52 2.99 11.48
C GLU A 223 4.97 3.64 10.15
N GLU A 224 5.62 2.88 9.27
CA GLU A 224 6.02 3.38 7.95
C GLU A 224 4.81 3.68 7.06
N ALA A 225 3.69 2.94 7.20
CA ALA A 225 2.47 3.24 6.44
C ALA A 225 1.89 4.59 6.86
N LEU A 226 1.91 4.92 8.15
CA LEU A 226 1.50 6.25 8.64
C LEU A 226 2.45 7.35 8.16
N ILE A 227 3.76 7.08 8.09
CA ILE A 227 4.74 8.02 7.50
C ILE A 227 4.41 8.28 6.02
N CYS A 228 4.10 7.21 5.28
CA CYS A 228 3.76 7.24 3.86
C CYS A 228 2.28 7.55 3.59
N MET A 229 1.48 7.92 4.60
CA MET A 229 0.05 8.21 4.46
C MET A 229 -0.17 9.58 3.82
N ASN A 230 0.16 9.66 2.54
CA ASN A 230 -0.09 10.76 1.63
C ASN A 230 -0.56 10.20 0.28
N ARG A 231 -0.99 11.08 -0.64
CA ARG A 231 -1.57 10.69 -1.92
C ARG A 231 -0.69 9.74 -2.73
N ASP A 232 0.61 9.99 -2.74
CA ASP A 232 1.57 9.31 -3.63
C ASP A 232 2.34 8.19 -2.92
N GLY A 233 2.09 7.97 -1.63
CA GLY A 233 2.78 6.95 -0.85
C GLY A 233 4.27 7.26 -0.60
N VAL A 234 4.69 8.50 -0.82
CA VAL A 234 6.10 8.90 -0.75
C VAL A 234 6.51 9.05 0.70
N ARG A 235 7.72 8.61 1.05
CA ARG A 235 8.30 8.85 2.38
C ARG A 235 8.88 10.27 2.44
N PRO A 236 8.37 11.16 3.30
CA PRO A 236 8.85 12.55 3.41
C PRO A 236 10.04 12.70 4.37
N GLU A 237 10.83 13.78 4.21
CA GLU A 237 12.00 14.13 5.06
C GLU A 237 11.67 14.49 6.53
N GLN A 238 10.39 14.55 6.91
CA GLN A 238 9.98 14.80 8.29
C GLN A 238 9.18 13.62 8.80
N ALA A 239 9.73 12.42 8.65
CA ALA A 239 9.00 11.17 8.86
C ALA A 239 8.33 11.10 10.23
N GLY A 240 9.02 11.45 11.32
CA GLY A 240 8.44 11.43 12.68
C GLY A 240 7.28 12.41 12.87
N TYR A 241 7.37 13.61 12.29
CA TYR A 241 6.27 14.57 12.33
C TYR A 241 5.06 14.06 11.55
N GLN A 242 5.28 13.47 10.37
CA GLN A 242 4.21 12.96 9.51
C GLN A 242 3.55 11.74 10.13
N TYR A 243 4.31 10.85 10.77
CA TYR A 243 3.78 9.78 11.63
C TYR A 243 2.78 10.35 12.63
N CYS A 244 3.19 11.30 13.48
CA CYS A 244 2.33 11.85 14.53
C CYS A 244 1.09 12.54 13.95
N ARG A 245 1.25 13.29 12.86
CA ARG A 245 0.13 13.98 12.20
C ARG A 245 -0.90 12.99 11.64
N ASN A 246 -0.43 11.95 10.96
CA ASN A 246 -1.28 10.95 10.32
C ASN A 246 -1.90 10.00 11.34
N ARG A 247 -1.18 9.67 12.41
CA ARG A 247 -1.69 8.96 13.59
C ARG A 247 -2.87 9.71 14.21
N LEU A 248 -2.72 11.01 14.47
CA LEU A 248 -3.79 11.86 14.99
C LEU A 248 -4.97 11.95 14.03
N HIS A 249 -4.72 12.09 12.72
CA HIS A 249 -5.79 12.13 11.71
C HIS A 249 -6.65 10.87 11.76
N LEU A 250 -6.03 9.69 11.78
CA LEU A 250 -6.76 8.43 11.89
C LEU A 250 -7.50 8.31 13.22
N ASP A 251 -6.87 8.68 14.34
CA ASP A 251 -7.53 8.64 15.65
C ASP A 251 -8.77 9.53 15.71
N LEU A 252 -8.70 10.75 15.16
CA LEU A 252 -9.84 11.65 15.09
C LEU A 252 -10.95 11.03 14.25
N PHE A 253 -10.64 10.55 13.04
CA PHE A 253 -11.60 9.91 12.14
C PHE A 253 -12.29 8.69 12.78
N MET A 254 -11.51 7.86 13.48
CA MET A 254 -11.99 6.66 14.17
C MET A 254 -12.72 6.99 15.48
N SER A 255 -12.47 8.15 16.10
CA SER A 255 -13.13 8.56 17.34
C SER A 255 -14.56 9.08 17.14
N GLU A 256 -14.92 9.46 15.91
CA GLU A 256 -16.25 9.96 15.59
C GLU A 256 -17.32 8.90 15.84
N ARG A 257 -18.34 9.28 16.60
CA ARG A 257 -19.43 8.39 17.03
C ARG A 257 -20.54 8.37 15.99
N VAL A 258 -20.30 7.70 14.88
CA VAL A 258 -21.31 7.40 13.86
C VAL A 258 -22.07 6.12 14.20
N LYS A 259 -23.38 6.10 13.88
CA LYS A 259 -24.27 4.95 14.13
C LYS A 259 -24.17 4.40 15.57
N ALA A 260 -24.12 5.29 16.57
CA ALA A 260 -23.85 4.92 17.98
C ALA A 260 -24.87 3.95 18.61
N LEU A 261 -26.09 3.86 18.06
CA LEU A 261 -27.10 2.91 18.52
C LEU A 261 -26.88 1.48 18.01
N PHE A 262 -25.95 1.28 17.06
CA PHE A 262 -25.57 -0.03 16.55
C PHE A 262 -24.44 -0.59 17.43
N GLY A 263 -24.69 -1.72 18.09
CA GLY A 263 -23.75 -2.29 19.08
C GLY A 263 -22.34 -2.59 18.54
N ASP A 264 -22.19 -2.81 17.23
CA ASP A 264 -20.88 -3.00 16.60
C ASP A 264 -20.04 -1.71 16.49
N SER A 265 -20.66 -0.53 16.57
CA SER A 265 -19.98 0.76 16.38
C SER A 265 -18.93 1.03 17.45
N ASP A 266 -19.26 0.81 18.73
CA ASP A 266 -18.29 0.96 19.82
C ASP A 266 -17.22 -0.13 19.77
N ARG A 267 -17.59 -1.36 19.42
CA ARG A 267 -16.68 -2.50 19.31
C ARG A 267 -15.57 -2.25 18.29
N VAL A 268 -15.93 -1.76 17.09
CA VAL A 268 -14.97 -1.42 16.02
C VAL A 268 -13.95 -0.39 16.49
N ARG A 269 -14.41 0.69 17.16
CA ARG A 269 -13.52 1.72 17.68
C ARG A 269 -12.57 1.20 18.76
N GLU A 270 -13.06 0.31 19.62
CA GLU A 270 -12.25 -0.27 20.68
C GLU A 270 -11.19 -1.25 20.13
N GLN A 271 -11.57 -2.11 19.19
CA GLN A 271 -10.64 -3.02 18.51
C GLN A 271 -9.55 -2.27 17.74
N TYR A 272 -9.93 -1.18 17.08
CA TYR A 272 -8.98 -0.26 16.46
C TYR A 272 -7.98 0.27 17.49
N ARG A 273 -8.45 0.84 18.61
CA ARG A 273 -7.57 1.42 19.66
C ARG A 273 -6.57 0.42 20.21
N VAL A 274 -7.03 -0.79 20.52
CA VAL A 274 -6.17 -1.88 21.02
C VAL A 274 -5.08 -2.21 20.00
N SER A 275 -5.46 -2.34 18.72
CA SER A 275 -4.51 -2.68 17.66
C SER A 275 -3.48 -1.57 17.45
N VAL A 276 -3.90 -0.31 17.31
CA VAL A 276 -2.97 0.79 17.05
C VAL A 276 -2.08 1.11 18.24
N TYR A 277 -2.55 0.92 19.48
CA TYR A 277 -1.71 1.04 20.67
C TYR A 277 -0.54 0.04 20.66
N LYS A 278 -0.81 -1.20 20.24
CA LYS A 278 0.23 -2.22 20.09
C LYS A 278 1.17 -1.90 18.93
N LEU A 279 0.62 -1.50 17.79
CA LEU A 279 1.39 -1.32 16.55
C LEU A 279 2.24 -0.04 16.54
N GLY A 280 1.75 1.05 17.12
CA GLY A 280 2.45 2.35 17.17
C GLY A 280 3.39 2.53 18.36
N GLY A 281 3.54 1.49 19.20
CA GLY A 281 4.20 1.60 20.50
C GLY A 281 5.66 2.08 20.47
N ARG A 282 6.37 2.00 19.33
CA ARG A 282 7.75 2.51 19.23
C ARG A 282 7.79 4.02 19.01
N LEU A 283 6.78 4.61 18.38
CA LEU A 283 6.76 6.01 17.97
C LEU A 283 5.76 6.89 18.74
N ASP A 284 4.66 6.31 19.25
CA ASP A 284 3.56 7.07 19.87
C ASP A 284 4.01 7.97 21.03
N ASN A 285 4.95 7.51 21.86
CA ASN A 285 5.45 8.28 23.02
C ASN A 285 6.23 9.55 22.63
N PHE A 286 6.62 9.68 21.36
CA PHE A 286 7.31 10.86 20.86
C PHE A 286 6.36 11.91 20.26
N CYS A 287 5.08 11.58 20.12
CA CYS A 287 4.07 12.49 19.58
C CYS A 287 3.51 13.41 20.66
N GLN A 288 3.50 14.71 20.37
CA GLN A 288 2.86 15.72 21.23
C GLN A 288 1.82 16.48 20.44
N HIS A 289 0.59 16.52 20.97
CA HIS A 289 -0.53 17.23 20.39
C HIS A 289 -1.02 18.31 21.35
N ARG A 290 -1.16 19.54 20.87
CA ARG A 290 -1.73 20.67 21.63
C ARG A 290 -2.91 21.24 20.88
N MET A 291 -4.08 21.25 21.52
CA MET A 291 -5.27 21.89 20.96
C MET A 291 -5.10 23.41 20.99
N LEU A 292 -5.31 24.05 19.84
CA LEU A 292 -5.28 25.50 19.70
C LEU A 292 -6.73 26.02 19.75
N TYR A 293 -7.03 26.84 20.75
CA TYR A 293 -8.29 27.57 20.81
C TYR A 293 -8.12 28.90 20.07
N ARG A 294 -8.76 29.05 18.89
CA ARG A 294 -8.97 30.37 18.29
C ARG A 294 -10.36 30.85 18.65
N GLY A 295 -10.44 31.92 19.43
CA GLY A 295 -11.70 32.56 19.78
C GLY A 295 -12.39 33.12 18.54
N SER A 296 -13.48 32.48 18.12
CA SER A 296 -14.54 33.08 17.30
C SER A 296 -15.86 32.36 17.58
N PRO A 297 -17.01 33.05 17.53
CA PRO A 297 -18.30 32.55 18.00
C PRO A 297 -19.02 31.62 16.98
N VAL A 298 -18.25 30.92 16.14
CA VAL A 298 -18.73 30.02 15.06
C VAL A 298 -18.08 28.65 15.30
N PRO A 299 -18.72 27.49 14.99
CA PRO A 299 -18.30 26.20 15.53
C PRO A 299 -16.82 25.95 15.30
N SER A 300 -16.10 25.74 16.41
CA SER A 300 -14.65 25.65 16.43
C SER A 300 -14.17 24.43 15.66
N THR A 301 -13.61 24.63 14.47
CA THR A 301 -12.68 23.64 13.91
C THR A 301 -11.54 23.48 14.91
N ARG A 302 -11.51 22.34 15.61
CA ARG A 302 -10.43 21.98 16.54
C ARG A 302 -9.13 21.92 15.74
N GLN A 303 -8.26 22.91 15.96
CA GLN A 303 -6.93 22.90 15.37
C GLN A 303 -5.96 22.28 16.37
N PHE A 304 -5.11 21.37 15.90
CA PHE A 304 -4.08 20.74 16.71
C PHE A 304 -2.70 21.16 16.19
N LYS A 305 -1.83 21.60 17.10
CA LYS A 305 -0.40 21.67 16.83
C LYS A 305 0.20 20.31 17.17
N THR A 306 0.86 19.68 16.20
CA THR A 306 1.55 18.40 16.36
C THR A 306 3.06 18.60 16.31
N GLU A 307 3.78 17.94 17.21
CA GLU A 307 5.25 17.92 17.26
C GLU A 307 5.72 16.48 17.47
N TYR A 308 6.87 16.13 16.90
CA TYR A 308 7.57 14.87 17.15
C TYR A 308 8.87 15.16 17.90
N LYS A 309 9.12 14.45 19.00
CA LYS A 309 10.27 14.64 19.89
C LYS A 309 11.12 13.38 20.08
N GLY A 310 11.11 12.52 19.06
CA GLY A 310 11.84 11.25 19.07
C GLY A 310 13.16 11.31 18.30
N PRO A 311 13.81 10.15 18.12
CA PRO A 311 15.03 10.05 17.32
C PRO A 311 14.77 10.45 15.87
N TYR A 312 15.83 10.92 15.19
CA TYR A 312 15.79 11.19 13.75
C TYR A 312 15.44 9.90 12.99
N LEU A 313 14.46 9.99 12.09
CA LEU A 313 13.93 8.82 11.37
C LEU A 313 14.31 8.81 9.89
N ASP A 314 14.99 9.84 9.36
CA ASP A 314 15.34 9.90 7.94
C ASP A 314 16.69 9.23 7.62
#